data_AF-A0A7V3ACP8-F1
#
_entry.id   AF-A0A7V3ACP8-F1
#
_cell.length_a   1.000
_cell.length_b   1.000
_cell.length_c   1.000
_cell.angle_alpha   90.00
_cell.angle_beta   90.00
_cell.angle_gamma   90.00
#
_symmetry.space_group_name_H-M   'P 1'
#
loop_
_entity.id
_entity.type
_entity.pdbx_description
1 polymer ?
#
loop_
_entity_poly.entity_id
_entity_poly.type
_entity_poly.pdbx_seq_one_letter_code
_entity_poly.pdbx_strand_id
1 'polypeptide(L)'
;MNRALVRVGTVLSLAPALLAAGEAVEWVKASGVRGDLAVHLGCGDGQRTAALRVNDGHTVYGLDADGAKVAATHRRLLETGVYGRVA
;
A
#
# COMPACT_ATOMS: atom_id res chain seq x y z
N MET A 1 -42.65 -21.30 -10.27
CA MET A 1 -43.13 -20.11 -9.52
C MET A 1 -42.37 -20.04 -8.20
N ASN A 2 -41.80 -18.87 -7.90
CA ASN A 2 -41.32 -18.36 -6.59
C ASN A 2 -40.06 -19.03 -6.00
N ARG A 3 -38.84 -18.48 -6.14
CA ARG A 3 -38.22 -17.21 -5.66
C ARG A 3 -37.80 -17.20 -4.18
N ALA A 4 -36.53 -16.79 -4.00
CA ALA A 4 -35.93 -16.07 -2.87
C ALA A 4 -35.39 -16.89 -1.68
N LEU A 5 -34.06 -17.03 -1.55
CA LEU A 5 -33.19 -16.10 -0.81
C LEU A 5 -31.80 -16.76 -0.63
N VAL A 6 -30.90 -16.64 -1.62
CA VAL A 6 -29.48 -16.99 -1.41
C VAL A 6 -28.80 -15.75 -0.85
N ARG A 7 -28.29 -15.88 0.37
CA ARG A 7 -27.61 -14.84 1.15
C ARG A 7 -26.47 -14.22 0.35
N VAL A 8 -26.53 -12.92 0.11
CA VAL A 8 -25.43 -12.10 -0.41
C VAL A 8 -24.39 -11.98 0.71
N GLY A 9 -23.41 -12.88 0.70
CA GLY A 9 -22.26 -12.86 1.61
C GLY A 9 -21.01 -12.41 0.88
N THR A 10 -20.61 -11.16 1.11
CA THR A 10 -19.25 -10.60 0.99
C THR A 10 -18.44 -10.99 -0.25
N VAL A 11 -18.66 -10.28 -1.36
CA VAL A 11 -17.71 -10.24 -2.48
C VAL A 11 -16.64 -9.18 -2.18
N LEU A 12 -15.49 -9.67 -1.71
CA LEU A 12 -14.15 -9.29 -2.15
C LEU A 12 -13.92 -7.79 -2.46
N SER A 13 -13.73 -6.96 -1.42
CA SER A 13 -13.27 -5.58 -1.58
C SER A 13 -11.75 -5.46 -1.81
N LEU A 14 -11.09 -6.48 -2.39
CA LEU A 14 -9.65 -6.50 -2.64
C LEU A 14 -9.25 -5.65 -3.86
N ALA A 15 -10.22 -5.19 -4.65
CA ALA A 15 -10.00 -4.48 -5.91
C ALA A 15 -9.30 -3.10 -5.77
N PRO A 16 -9.65 -2.22 -4.80
CA PRO A 16 -9.05 -0.89 -4.74
C PRO A 16 -7.56 -0.94 -4.41
N ALA A 17 -7.18 -1.84 -3.50
CA ALA A 17 -5.79 -1.99 -3.05
C ALA A 17 -4.90 -2.50 -4.18
N LEU A 18 -5.39 -3.45 -4.99
CA LEU A 18 -4.64 -4.01 -6.11
C LEU A 18 -4.46 -3.00 -7.25
N LEU A 19 -5.49 -2.20 -7.53
CA LEU A 19 -5.44 -1.18 -8.58
C LEU A 19 -4.47 -0.04 -8.19
N ALA A 20 -4.52 0.43 -6.94
CA ALA A 20 -3.60 1.44 -6.43
C ALA A 20 -2.15 0.94 -6.38
N ALA A 21 -1.93 -0.35 -6.14
CA ALA A 21 -0.60 -0.94 -6.19
C ALA A 21 -0.03 -1.01 -7.62
N GLY A 22 -0.87 -1.34 -8.61
CA GLY A 22 -0.47 -1.38 -10.02
C GLY A 22 -0.01 -0.03 -10.56
N GLU A 23 -0.69 1.05 -10.17
CA GLU A 23 -0.34 2.42 -10.58
C GLU A 23 1.04 2.87 -10.04
N ALA A 24 1.31 2.57 -8.76
CA ALA A 24 2.59 2.89 -8.13
C ALA A 24 3.78 2.18 -8.81
N VAL A 25 3.60 0.92 -9.24
CA VAL A 25 4.62 0.15 -9.96
C VAL A 25 4.98 0.80 -11.30
N GLU A 26 3.98 1.29 -12.03
CA GLU A 26 4.20 1.95 -13.32
C GLU A 26 4.91 3.29 -13.18
N TRP A 27 4.63 4.06 -12.13
CA TRP A 27 5.38 5.29 -11.83
C TRP A 27 6.86 5.03 -11.56
N VAL A 28 7.17 4.00 -10.77
CA VAL A 28 8.57 3.64 -10.50
C VAL A 28 9.27 3.20 -11.78
N LYS A 29 8.63 2.37 -12.62
CA LYS A 29 9.20 1.97 -13.92
C LYS A 29 9.43 3.18 -14.85
N ALA A 30 8.45 4.06 -14.98
CA ALA A 30 8.53 5.24 -15.83
C ALA A 30 9.61 6.23 -15.37
N SER A 31 9.90 6.27 -14.07
CA SER A 31 10.94 7.15 -13.51
C SER A 31 12.37 6.75 -13.91
N GLY A 32 12.60 5.50 -14.34
CA GLY A 32 13.93 4.99 -14.66
C GLY A 32 14.86 4.83 -13.45
N VAL A 33 14.36 5.07 -12.23
CA VAL A 33 15.08 4.87 -10.98
C VAL A 33 15.35 3.38 -10.79
N ARG A 34 16.63 3.05 -10.54
CA ARG A 34 17.09 1.65 -10.43
C ARG A 34 17.39 1.21 -8.99
N GLY A 35 17.14 2.06 -7.99
CA GLY A 35 17.18 1.70 -6.57
C GLY A 35 17.67 2.80 -5.63
N ASP A 36 17.86 2.37 -4.38
CA ASP A 36 18.25 3.03 -3.12
C ASP A 36 17.10 3.55 -2.24
N LEU A 37 16.46 4.68 -2.56
CA LEU A 37 15.46 5.28 -1.67
C LEU A 37 14.31 6.01 -2.38
N ALA A 38 13.07 5.70 -2.03
CA ALA A 38 11.87 6.45 -2.41
C ALA A 38 11.21 7.11 -1.19
N VAL A 39 10.74 8.36 -1.34
CA VAL A 39 10.02 9.09 -0.29
C VAL A 39 8.60 9.44 -0.77
N HIS A 40 7.58 8.96 -0.06
CA HIS A 40 6.18 9.25 -0.34
C HIS A 40 5.65 10.27 0.67
N LEU A 41 5.37 11.49 0.19
CA LEU A 41 4.80 12.57 1.01
C LEU A 41 3.28 12.48 1.04
N GLY A 42 2.68 12.59 2.23
CA GLY A 42 1.24 12.38 2.43
C GLY A 42 0.87 10.90 2.42
N CYS A 43 1.66 10.08 3.11
CA CYS A 43 1.59 8.61 3.13
C CYS A 43 0.19 8.03 3.46
N GLY A 44 -0.65 8.76 4.20
CA GLY A 44 -2.00 8.32 4.50
C GLY A 44 -2.01 7.03 5.34
N ASP A 45 -2.62 5.97 4.81
CA ASP A 45 -2.70 4.65 5.48
C ASP A 45 -1.55 3.69 5.11
N GLY A 46 -0.58 4.17 4.32
CA GLY A 46 0.61 3.44 3.92
C GLY A 46 0.45 2.43 2.79
N GLN A 47 -0.75 2.22 2.21
CA GLN A 47 -0.92 1.19 1.16
C GLN A 47 -0.14 1.51 -0.12
N ARG A 48 -0.25 2.75 -0.60
CA ARG A 48 0.51 3.21 -1.77
C ARG A 48 2.01 3.24 -1.48
N THR A 49 2.39 3.62 -0.27
CA THR A 49 3.80 3.61 0.19
C THR A 49 4.39 2.21 0.11
N ALA A 50 3.67 1.18 0.56
CA ALA A 50 4.14 -0.19 0.47
C ALA A 50 4.28 -0.67 -0.99
N ALA A 51 3.38 -0.25 -1.87
CA ALA A 51 3.41 -0.62 -3.29
C ALA A 51 4.57 0.01 -4.09
N LEU A 52 5.16 1.11 -3.61
CA LEU A 52 6.35 1.71 -4.22
C LEU A 52 7.60 0.82 -4.07
N ARG A 53 7.58 -0.17 -3.15
CA ARG A 53 8.65 -1.16 -3.01
C ARG A 53 8.51 -2.25 -4.06
N VAL A 54 8.86 -1.93 -5.30
CA VAL A 54 8.80 -2.84 -6.45
C VAL A 54 9.75 -4.05 -6.37
N ASN A 55 10.87 -3.93 -5.64
CA ASN A 55 11.81 -5.04 -5.40
C ASN A 55 12.64 -4.77 -4.13
N ASP A 56 13.53 -5.70 -3.77
CA ASP A 56 14.34 -5.60 -2.56
C ASP A 56 15.45 -4.53 -2.61
N GLY A 57 15.77 -4.00 -3.79
CA GLY A 57 16.72 -2.88 -3.97
C GLY A 57 16.13 -1.50 -3.70
N HIS A 58 14.88 -1.42 -3.23
CA HIS A 58 14.20 -0.17 -2.90
C HIS A 58 13.87 -0.11 -1.41
N THR A 59 14.38 0.92 -0.74
CA THR A 59 13.88 1.36 0.57
C THR A 59 12.80 2.41 0.34
N VAL A 60 11.70 2.38 1.09
CA VAL A 60 10.64 3.39 0.98
C VAL A 60 10.36 4.04 2.33
N TYR A 61 10.38 5.38 2.38
CA TYR A 61 9.93 6.18 3.51
C TYR A 61 8.59 6.87 3.21
N GLY A 62 7.59 6.68 4.04
CA GLY A 62 6.33 7.43 4.03
C GLY A 62 6.37 8.56 5.05
N LEU A 63 6.13 9.80 4.62
CA LEU A 63 6.01 10.95 5.51
C LEU A 63 4.56 11.44 5.52
N ASP A 64 4.02 11.71 6.71
CA ASP A 64 2.71 12.33 6.89
C ASP A 64 2.79 13.39 8.00
N ALA A 65 1.99 14.44 7.88
CA ALA A 65 1.91 15.50 8.89
C ALA A 65 1.03 15.08 10.08
N ASP A 66 0.12 14.12 9.88
CA ASP A 66 -0.76 13.61 10.92
C ASP A 66 -0.08 12.44 11.67
N GLY A 67 0.35 12.71 12.90
CA GLY A 67 1.00 11.71 13.75
C GLY A 67 0.15 10.49 14.07
N ALA A 68 -1.19 10.60 14.06
CA ALA A 68 -2.07 9.45 14.28
C ALA A 68 -2.02 8.48 13.09
N LYS A 69 -1.92 9.01 11.87
CA LYS A 69 -1.75 8.21 10.64
C LYS A 69 -0.39 7.53 10.59
N VAL A 70 0.66 8.23 11.01
CA VAL A 70 2.01 7.66 11.14
C VAL A 70 2.00 6.48 12.10
N ALA A 71 1.43 6.64 13.30
CA ALA A 71 1.36 5.57 14.30
C ALA A 71 0.54 4.36 13.81
N ALA A 72 -0.61 4.61 13.18
CA ALA A 72 -1.45 3.55 12.61
C ALA A 72 -0.71 2.77 11.51
N THR A 73 0.02 3.47 10.64
CA THR A 73 0.83 2.87 9.57
C THR A 73 1.97 2.04 10.13
N HIS A 74 2.71 2.55 11.13
CA HIS A 74 3.80 1.80 11.78
C HIS A 74 3.32 0.49 12.39
N ARG A 75 2.19 0.50 13.11
CA ARG A 75 1.59 -0.73 13.65
C ARG A 75 1.30 -1.75 12.55
N ARG A 76 0.70 -1.32 11.44
CA ARG A 76 0.38 -2.20 10.31
C ARG A 76 1.63 -2.78 9.65
N LEU A 77 2.67 -1.96 9.46
CA LEU A 77 3.94 -2.39 8.86
C LEU A 77 4.67 -3.42 9.75
N LEU A 78 4.56 -3.26 11.07
CA LEU A 78 5.05 -4.24 12.04
C LEU A 78 4.27 -5.56 11.96
N GLU A 79 2.94 -5.50 11.95
CA GLU A 79 2.06 -6.69 11.82
C GLU A 79 2.30 -7.47 10.52
N THR A 80 2.62 -6.77 9.44
CA THR A 80 2.90 -7.37 8.12
C THR A 80 4.36 -7.77 7.94
N GLY A 81 5.23 -7.52 8.94
CA GLY A 81 6.64 -7.93 8.92
C GLY A 81 7.51 -7.22 7.89
N VAL A 82 7.05 -6.09 7.33
CA VAL A 82 7.78 -5.30 6.33
C VAL A 82 8.40 -4.02 6.90
N TYR A 83 8.19 -3.76 8.19
CA TYR A 83 8.80 -2.63 8.89
C TYR A 83 10.33 -2.62 8.73
N GLY A 84 10.91 -1.43 8.51
CA GLY A 84 12.34 -1.23 8.23
C GLY A 84 12.71 -1.40 6.75
N ARG A 85 11.96 -2.20 5.99
CA ARG A 85 12.01 -2.20 4.51
C ARG A 85 11.11 -1.11 3.92
N VAL A 86 10.03 -0.81 4.63
CA VAL A 86 9.14 0.35 4.46
C VAL A 86 8.99 0.99 5.83
N ALA A 87 9.11 2.32 5.94
CA ALA A 87 9.08 3.05 7.21
C ALA A 87 8.32 4.36 7.14
#